data_AF-A0AA85KHH6-F1
#
_entry.id   AF-A0AA85KHH6-F1
#
_cell.length_a   1.000
_cell.length_b   1.000
_cell.length_c   1.000
_cell.angle_alpha   90.00
_cell.angle_beta   90.00
_cell.angle_gamma   90.00
#
_symmetry.space_group_name_H-M   'P 1'
#
loop_
_entity.id
_entity.type
_entity.pdbx_description
1 polymer ?
#
loop_
_entity_poly.entity_id
_entity_poly.type
_entity_poly.pdbx_seq_one_letter_code
_entity_poly.pdbx_strand_id
1 'polypeptide(L)'
;MCSIHSFTSSEIKRAREALLLWYDKCKRDLPWRQMALDPDPNIRGYAVWVSEVMLQQTQVKTVIDYYNRWMQKWPNVEELASAALDDVNSIWSGLGYYSRARLLHEGAKKIVNECNGNLPQTAEALKSTLPGVGRYTAGAISSIAFNQCTAAL
;
A
#
# COMPACT_ATOMS: atom_id res chain seq x y z
N MET A 1 -29.38 7.92 22.90
CA MET A 1 -28.84 7.49 21.58
C MET A 1 -28.87 5.97 21.55
N CYS A 2 -29.31 5.37 20.45
CA CYS A 2 -29.53 3.92 20.38
C CYS A 2 -28.19 3.16 20.48
N SER A 3 -27.99 2.43 21.57
CA SER A 3 -26.74 1.74 21.94
C SER A 3 -26.34 0.56 21.03
N ILE A 4 -27.17 0.22 20.05
CA ILE A 4 -27.02 -0.98 19.21
C ILE A 4 -25.99 -0.85 18.07
N HIS A 5 -25.54 0.39 17.77
CA HIS A 5 -24.55 0.66 16.70
C HIS A 5 -23.19 1.08 17.25
N SER A 6 -22.95 0.88 18.54
CA SER A 6 -21.71 1.25 19.23
C SER A 6 -21.17 0.05 20.00
N PHE A 7 -19.86 -0.15 19.95
CA PHE A 7 -19.19 -1.21 20.72
C PHE A 7 -18.72 -0.67 22.08
N THR A 8 -18.94 -1.45 23.13
CA THR A 8 -18.28 -1.25 24.42
C THR A 8 -16.80 -1.58 24.33
N SER A 9 -15.98 -1.05 25.24
CA SER A 9 -14.53 -1.36 25.28
C SER A 9 -14.25 -2.87 25.39
N SER A 10 -15.10 -3.61 26.11
CA SER A 10 -14.96 -5.06 26.25
C SER A 10 -15.22 -5.81 24.95
N GLU A 11 -16.21 -5.36 24.16
CA GLU A 11 -16.52 -5.95 22.86
C GLU A 11 -15.45 -5.62 21.83
N ILE A 12 -14.93 -4.40 21.82
CA ILE A 12 -13.81 -4.00 20.95
C ILE A 12 -12.60 -4.89 21.20
N LYS A 13 -12.24 -5.12 22.47
CA LYS A 13 -11.10 -5.97 22.83
C LYS A 13 -11.30 -7.41 22.33
N ARG A 14 -12.45 -8.03 22.63
CA ARG A 14 -12.76 -9.39 22.19
C ARG A 14 -12.76 -9.52 20.66
N ALA A 15 -13.35 -8.55 19.95
CA ALA A 15 -13.41 -8.55 18.50
C ALA A 15 -12.01 -8.46 17.87
N ARG A 16 -11.14 -7.58 18.40
CA ARG A 16 -9.75 -7.45 17.94
C ARG A 16 -8.96 -8.74 18.16
N GLU A 17 -9.04 -9.31 19.36
CA GLU A 17 -8.34 -10.58 19.69
C GLU A 17 -8.80 -11.71 18.78
N ALA A 18 -10.11 -11.90 18.62
CA ALA A 18 -10.66 -12.95 17.76
C ALA A 18 -10.26 -12.77 16.28
N LEU A 19 -10.32 -11.53 15.77
CA LEU A 19 -9.95 -11.23 14.39
C LEU A 19 -8.45 -11.48 14.13
N LEU A 20 -7.58 -11.05 15.03
CA LEU A 20 -6.13 -11.24 14.90
C LEU A 20 -5.76 -12.73 14.98
N LEU A 21 -6.33 -13.48 15.93
CA LEU A 21 -6.11 -14.92 16.04
C LEU A 21 -6.55 -15.70 14.80
N TRP A 22 -7.67 -15.30 14.20
CA TRP A 22 -8.11 -15.87 12.92
C TRP A 22 -7.15 -15.49 11.79
N TYR A 23 -6.74 -14.22 11.71
CA TYR A 23 -5.84 -13.74 10.67
C TYR A 23 -4.51 -14.49 10.70
N ASP A 24 -3.92 -14.71 11.87
CA ASP A 24 -2.65 -15.42 12.00
C ASP A 24 -2.73 -16.87 11.51
N LYS A 25 -3.89 -17.52 11.65
CA LYS A 25 -4.13 -18.91 11.22
C LYS A 25 -4.56 -19.03 9.75
N CYS A 26 -5.33 -18.08 9.26
CA CYS A 26 -6.08 -18.21 8.01
C CYS A 26 -5.66 -17.22 6.92
N LYS A 27 -4.69 -16.32 7.18
CA LYS A 27 -4.21 -15.37 6.16
C LYS A 27 -3.68 -16.13 4.94
N ARG A 28 -4.14 -15.69 3.77
CA ARG A 28 -3.55 -16.09 2.49
C ARG A 28 -2.11 -15.61 2.39
N ASP A 29 -1.27 -16.44 1.80
CA ASP A 29 0.07 -16.05 1.38
C ASP A 29 -0.03 -15.20 0.12
N LEU A 30 0.48 -13.97 0.21
CA LEU A 30 0.43 -12.97 -0.86
C LEU A 30 1.78 -12.24 -0.91
N PRO A 31 2.37 -12.01 -2.10
CA PRO A 31 3.73 -11.47 -2.19
C PRO A 31 3.92 -10.14 -1.45
N TRP A 32 2.96 -9.23 -1.57
CA TRP A 32 3.00 -7.93 -0.88
C TRP A 32 2.87 -8.05 0.64
N ARG A 33 2.29 -9.14 1.18
CA ARG A 33 2.29 -9.40 2.63
C ARG A 33 3.64 -9.85 3.14
N GLN A 34 4.43 -10.54 2.31
CA GLN A 34 5.80 -10.92 2.65
C GLN A 34 6.71 -9.70 2.59
N MET A 35 6.59 -8.88 1.53
CA MET A 35 7.32 -7.61 1.42
C MET A 35 6.93 -6.61 2.52
N ALA A 36 5.70 -6.70 3.04
CA ALA A 36 5.26 -5.93 4.21
C ALA A 36 6.01 -6.30 5.51
N LEU A 37 6.91 -7.29 5.49
CA LEU A 37 7.77 -7.68 6.63
C LEU A 37 9.23 -7.27 6.44
N ASP A 38 9.57 -6.65 5.31
CA ASP A 38 10.93 -6.18 5.03
C ASP A 38 11.42 -5.26 6.18
N PRO A 39 12.67 -5.39 6.67
CA PRO A 39 13.16 -4.55 7.76
C PRO A 39 13.23 -3.06 7.40
N ASP A 40 13.47 -2.72 6.13
CA ASP A 40 13.57 -1.34 5.68
C ASP A 40 12.16 -0.71 5.55
N PRO A 41 11.84 0.35 6.33
CA PRO A 41 10.54 1.00 6.28
C PRO A 41 10.21 1.59 4.90
N ASN A 42 11.20 2.05 4.13
CA ASN A 42 10.98 2.61 2.79
C ASN A 42 10.62 1.52 1.79
N ILE A 43 11.35 0.39 1.80
CA ILE A 43 11.04 -0.77 0.95
C ILE A 43 9.66 -1.33 1.30
N ARG A 44 9.39 -1.52 2.60
CA ARG A 44 8.10 -1.99 3.11
C ARG A 44 6.95 -1.06 2.70
N GLY A 45 7.12 0.26 2.88
CA GLY A 45 6.13 1.27 2.52
C GLY A 45 5.86 1.31 1.02
N TYR A 46 6.91 1.27 0.22
CA TYR A 46 6.83 1.20 -1.25
C TYR A 46 6.08 -0.06 -1.72
N ALA A 47 6.46 -1.22 -1.19
CA ALA A 47 5.83 -2.49 -1.50
C ALA A 47 4.33 -2.51 -1.20
N VAL A 48 3.92 -1.99 -0.03
CA VAL A 48 2.50 -1.88 0.34
C VAL A 48 1.80 -0.90 -0.61
N TRP A 49 2.39 0.27 -0.87
CA TRP A 49 1.82 1.28 -1.75
C TRP A 49 1.54 0.76 -3.17
N VAL A 50 2.52 0.09 -3.79
CA VAL A 50 2.35 -0.52 -5.12
C VAL A 50 1.19 -1.51 -5.11
N SER A 51 1.13 -2.39 -4.10
CA SER A 51 0.09 -3.40 -4.01
C SER A 51 -1.31 -2.80 -3.87
N GLU A 52 -1.47 -1.77 -3.03
CA GLU A 52 -2.75 -1.08 -2.83
C GLU A 52 -3.21 -0.37 -4.10
N VAL A 53 -2.30 0.27 -4.85
CA VAL A 53 -2.64 0.91 -6.12
C VAL A 53 -3.05 -0.13 -7.17
N MET A 54 -2.36 -1.27 -7.26
CA MET A 54 -2.73 -2.35 -8.20
C MET A 54 -4.07 -3.00 -7.84
N LEU A 55 -4.33 -3.24 -6.56
CA LEU A 55 -5.56 -3.90 -6.07
C LEU A 55 -6.81 -3.05 -6.22
N GLN A 56 -6.68 -1.74 -6.49
CA GLN A 56 -7.82 -0.91 -6.85
C GLN A 56 -8.49 -1.45 -8.13
N GLN A 57 -9.76 -1.83 -8.01
CA GLN A 57 -10.58 -2.28 -9.15
C GLN A 57 -9.97 -3.45 -9.96
N THR A 58 -9.05 -4.23 -9.36
CA THR A 58 -8.40 -5.38 -10.00
C THR A 58 -8.41 -6.58 -9.05
N GLN A 59 -8.67 -7.77 -9.58
CA GLN A 59 -8.74 -8.99 -8.76
C GLN A 59 -7.35 -9.43 -8.27
N VAL A 60 -7.30 -9.93 -7.02
CA VAL A 60 -6.07 -10.42 -6.37
C VAL A 60 -5.28 -11.38 -7.24
N LYS A 61 -5.94 -12.37 -7.86
CA LYS A 61 -5.29 -13.39 -8.70
C LYS A 61 -4.50 -12.76 -9.85
N THR A 62 -5.06 -11.73 -10.48
CA THR A 62 -4.39 -11.00 -11.56
C THR A 62 -3.22 -10.17 -11.03
N VAL A 63 -3.39 -9.51 -9.89
CA VAL A 63 -2.37 -8.61 -9.33
C VAL A 63 -1.09 -9.34 -8.96
N ILE A 64 -1.14 -10.61 -8.53
CA ILE A 64 0.04 -11.38 -8.11
C ILE A 64 1.15 -11.35 -9.17
N ASP A 65 0.85 -11.67 -10.43
CA ASP A 65 1.85 -11.74 -11.50
C ASP A 65 2.39 -10.35 -11.90
N TYR A 66 1.55 -9.31 -11.82
CA TYR A 66 1.97 -7.94 -12.11
C TYR A 66 2.85 -7.38 -11.00
N TYR A 67 2.45 -7.60 -9.75
CA TYR A 67 3.20 -7.17 -8.58
C TYR A 67 4.60 -7.78 -8.57
N ASN A 68 4.72 -9.09 -8.80
CA ASN A 68 6.02 -9.76 -8.83
C ASN A 68 6.93 -9.20 -9.92
N ARG A 69 6.44 -9.03 -11.16
CA ARG A 69 7.23 -8.43 -12.26
C ARG A 69 7.61 -6.98 -11.99
N TRP A 70 6.70 -6.21 -11.39
CA TRP A 70 6.94 -4.82 -11.04
C TRP A 70 8.04 -4.70 -9.99
N MET A 71 7.90 -5.41 -8.86
CA MET A 71 8.87 -5.37 -7.76
C MET A 71 10.23 -5.96 -8.16
N GLN A 72 10.27 -6.88 -9.12
CA GLN A 72 11.52 -7.38 -9.67
C GLN A 72 12.26 -6.32 -10.49
N LYS A 73 11.55 -5.49 -11.28
CA LYS A 73 12.18 -4.44 -12.09
C LYS A 73 12.48 -3.18 -11.28
N TRP A 74 11.57 -2.79 -10.39
CA TRP A 74 11.67 -1.61 -9.54
C TRP A 74 11.43 -2.01 -8.09
N PRO A 75 12.47 -2.45 -7.36
CA PRO A 75 12.34 -2.92 -5.99
C PRO A 75 12.13 -1.79 -4.96
N ASN A 76 12.45 -0.54 -5.32
CA ASN A 76 12.36 0.62 -4.45
C ASN A 76 11.84 1.85 -5.19
N VAL A 77 11.67 2.96 -4.46
CA VAL A 77 11.09 4.19 -5.00
C VAL A 77 12.04 4.91 -5.96
N GLU A 78 13.35 4.80 -5.73
CA GLU A 78 14.40 5.40 -6.55
C GLU A 78 14.47 4.79 -7.95
N GLU A 79 14.40 3.47 -8.03
CA GLU A 79 14.39 2.70 -9.27
C GLU A 79 13.13 3.03 -10.09
N LEU A 80 11.97 3.11 -9.43
CA LEU A 80 10.74 3.53 -10.11
C LEU A 80 10.79 4.99 -10.56
N ALA A 81 11.33 5.89 -9.73
CA ALA A 81 11.44 7.31 -10.06
C ALA A 81 12.36 7.57 -11.27
N SER A 82 13.38 6.73 -11.44
CA SER A 82 14.34 6.80 -12.54
C SER A 82 13.83 6.16 -13.83
N ALA A 83 12.70 5.44 -13.78
CA ALA A 83 12.15 4.73 -14.93
C ALA A 83 11.62 5.66 -16.02
N ALA A 84 11.70 5.20 -17.27
CA ALA A 84 10.97 5.83 -18.36
C ALA A 84 9.47 5.57 -18.18
N LEU A 85 8.63 6.57 -18.49
CA LEU A 85 7.17 6.42 -18.39
C LEU A 85 6.65 5.30 -19.32
N ASP A 86 7.28 5.13 -20.48
CA ASP A 86 6.91 4.06 -21.43
C ASP A 86 7.19 2.66 -20.86
N ASP A 87 8.28 2.47 -20.12
CA ASP A 87 8.55 1.23 -19.40
C ASP A 87 7.48 0.95 -18.34
N VAL A 88 7.10 1.98 -17.58
CA VAL A 88 6.04 1.91 -16.56
C VAL A 88 4.71 1.49 -17.20
N ASN A 89 4.32 2.15 -18.29
CA ASN A 89 3.10 1.83 -19.03
C ASN A 89 3.14 0.41 -19.60
N SER A 90 4.29 -0.02 -20.12
CA SER A 90 4.48 -1.35 -20.68
C SER A 90 4.26 -2.45 -19.65
N ILE A 91 4.83 -2.33 -18.44
CA ILE A 91 4.63 -3.33 -17.38
C ILE A 91 3.21 -3.28 -16.80
N TRP A 92 2.60 -2.09 -16.76
CA TRP A 92 1.21 -1.94 -16.29
C TRP A 92 0.17 -2.43 -17.30
N SER A 93 0.58 -2.63 -18.57
CA SER A 93 -0.33 -3.00 -19.66
C SER A 93 -1.13 -4.25 -19.31
N GLY A 94 -2.47 -4.11 -19.32
CA GLY A 94 -3.41 -5.16 -18.97
C GLY A 94 -4.07 -5.03 -17.58
N LEU A 95 -3.56 -4.18 -16.68
CA LEU A 95 -4.24 -3.87 -15.39
C LEU A 95 -5.38 -2.85 -15.51
N GLY A 96 -5.47 -2.15 -16.64
CA GLY A 96 -6.42 -1.05 -16.84
C GLY A 96 -6.10 0.20 -16.01
N TYR A 97 -6.81 1.28 -16.29
CA TYR A 97 -6.66 2.58 -15.61
C TYR A 97 -5.20 3.05 -15.51
N TYR A 98 -4.55 3.29 -16.65
CA TYR A 98 -3.14 3.71 -16.76
C TYR A 98 -2.80 4.98 -15.96
N SER A 99 -3.79 5.81 -15.64
CA SER A 99 -3.61 6.95 -14.74
C SER A 99 -3.06 6.53 -13.37
N ARG A 100 -3.40 5.33 -12.86
CA ARG A 100 -2.85 4.81 -11.60
C ARG A 100 -1.34 4.59 -11.68
N ALA A 101 -0.86 3.98 -12.76
CA ALA A 101 0.57 3.75 -12.99
C ALA A 101 1.34 5.07 -13.09
N ARG A 102 0.75 6.03 -13.81
CA ARG A 102 1.31 7.37 -13.97
C ARG A 102 1.39 8.12 -12.64
N LEU A 103 0.32 8.13 -11.85
CA LEU A 103 0.29 8.77 -10.53
C LEU A 103 1.27 8.10 -9.55
N LEU A 104 1.38 6.76 -9.59
CA LEU A 104 2.37 6.01 -8.82
C LEU A 104 3.80 6.43 -9.17
N HIS A 105 4.12 6.55 -10.47
CA HIS A 105 5.42 7.01 -10.95
C HIS A 105 5.70 8.48 -10.62
N GLU A 106 4.72 9.37 -10.78
CA GLU A 106 4.82 10.78 -10.37
C GLU A 106 5.07 10.91 -8.86
N GLY A 107 4.36 10.10 -8.05
CA GLY A 107 4.58 10.05 -6.61
C GLY A 107 5.98 9.57 -6.26
N ALA A 108 6.52 8.57 -6.96
CA ALA A 108 7.87 8.07 -6.72
C ALA A 108 8.92 9.16 -6.99
N LYS A 109 8.78 9.88 -8.11
CA LYS A 109 9.62 11.05 -8.41
C LYS A 109 9.54 12.11 -7.35
N LYS A 110 8.33 12.38 -6.84
CA LYS A 110 8.13 13.35 -5.76
C LYS A 110 8.83 12.92 -4.47
N ILE A 111 8.76 11.66 -4.08
CA ILE A 111 9.47 11.14 -2.90
C ILE A 111 10.97 11.32 -3.03
N VAL A 112 11.55 10.99 -4.19
CA VAL A 112 12.98 11.16 -4.42
C VAL A 112 13.38 12.63 -4.37
N ASN A 113 12.64 13.50 -5.05
CA ASN A 113 13.00 14.91 -5.20
C ASN A 113 12.70 15.78 -3.97
N GLU A 114 11.61 15.51 -3.26
CA GLU A 114 11.12 16.38 -2.17
C GLU A 114 11.28 15.74 -0.78
N CYS A 115 11.45 14.42 -0.70
CA CYS A 115 11.58 13.68 0.56
C CYS A 115 12.92 12.92 0.69
N ASN A 116 13.89 13.19 -0.21
CA ASN A 116 15.19 12.53 -0.25
C ASN A 116 15.09 10.99 -0.25
N GLY A 117 14.12 10.44 -0.98
CA GLY A 117 13.87 8.99 -1.05
C GLY A 117 13.08 8.41 0.13
N ASN A 118 12.81 9.20 1.17
CA ASN A 118 12.11 8.70 2.37
C ASN A 118 10.59 8.81 2.21
N LEU A 119 9.88 7.70 2.36
CA LEU A 119 8.42 7.73 2.37
C LEU A 119 7.90 8.42 3.64
N PRO A 120 6.88 9.30 3.52
CA PRO A 120 6.19 9.84 4.68
C PRO A 120 5.56 8.72 5.50
N GLN A 121 5.73 8.78 6.82
CA GLN A 121 5.35 7.67 7.70
C GLN A 121 3.94 7.80 8.29
N THR A 122 3.27 8.94 8.09
CA THR A 122 1.91 9.18 8.59
C THR A 122 0.90 9.20 7.46
N ALA A 123 -0.33 8.74 7.71
CA ALA A 123 -1.43 8.77 6.76
C ALA A 123 -1.67 10.19 6.21
N GLU A 124 -1.58 11.21 7.07
CA GLU A 124 -1.80 12.59 6.67
C GLU A 124 -0.71 13.08 5.72
N ALA A 125 0.56 12.80 6.02
CA ALA A 125 1.67 13.17 5.15
C ALA A 125 1.68 12.36 3.84
N LEU A 126 1.32 11.08 3.88
CA LEU A 126 1.16 10.26 2.67
C LEU A 126 0.09 10.82 1.75
N LYS A 127 -1.08 11.19 2.31
CA LYS A 127 -2.20 11.75 1.56
C LYS A 127 -1.88 13.12 0.96
N SER A 128 -1.14 13.97 1.68
CA SER A 128 -0.79 15.31 1.18
C SER A 128 0.36 15.26 0.17
N THR A 129 1.31 14.33 0.33
CA THR A 129 2.47 14.22 -0.55
C THR A 129 2.15 13.45 -1.82
N LEU A 130 1.53 12.27 -1.74
CA LEU A 130 1.44 11.34 -2.87
C LEU A 130 0.20 11.59 -3.76
N PRO A 131 0.37 11.82 -5.06
CA PRO A 131 -0.75 11.99 -5.98
C PRO A 131 -1.53 10.67 -6.13
N GLY A 132 -2.85 10.75 -6.20
CA GLY A 132 -3.72 9.57 -6.30
C GLY A 132 -3.89 8.75 -5.01
N VAL A 133 -3.25 9.15 -3.90
CA VAL A 133 -3.40 8.48 -2.60
C VAL A 133 -4.54 9.12 -1.81
N GLY A 134 -5.64 8.37 -1.68
CA GLY A 134 -6.79 8.74 -0.86
C GLY A 134 -6.67 8.32 0.60
N ARG A 135 -7.74 8.57 1.38
CA ARG A 135 -7.82 8.23 2.81
C ARG A 135 -7.54 6.75 3.07
N TYR A 136 -8.17 5.86 2.30
CA TYR A 136 -8.00 4.42 2.43
C TYR A 136 -6.54 4.00 2.21
N THR A 137 -5.96 4.35 1.06
CA THR A 137 -4.59 3.98 0.70
C THR A 137 -3.56 4.54 1.69
N ALA A 138 -3.73 5.80 2.12
CA ALA A 138 -2.87 6.39 3.13
C ALA A 138 -2.95 5.65 4.47
N GLY A 139 -4.16 5.30 4.90
CA GLY A 139 -4.40 4.50 6.11
C GLY A 139 -3.80 3.08 6.00
N ALA A 140 -3.94 2.44 4.83
CA ALA A 140 -3.37 1.11 4.57
C ALA A 140 -1.84 1.13 4.65
N ILE A 141 -1.18 2.06 3.93
CA ILE A 141 0.28 2.19 3.94
C ILE A 141 0.77 2.50 5.36
N SER A 142 0.21 3.51 6.02
CA SER A 142 0.68 3.93 7.34
C SER A 142 0.47 2.89 8.44
N SER A 143 -0.66 2.17 8.43
CA SER A 143 -0.92 1.14 9.42
C SER A 143 -0.11 -0.14 9.16
N ILE A 144 0.02 -0.57 7.90
CA ILE A 144 0.72 -1.82 7.56
C ILE A 144 2.24 -1.62 7.58
N ALA A 145 2.76 -0.55 6.99
CA ALA A 145 4.20 -0.36 6.83
C ALA A 145 4.85 0.42 7.99
N PHE A 146 4.11 1.31 8.65
CA PHE A 146 4.67 2.22 9.66
C PHE A 146 4.04 2.06 11.05
N ASN A 147 3.21 1.03 11.25
CA ASN A 147 2.54 0.73 12.52
C ASN A 147 1.75 1.92 13.10
N GLN A 148 1.30 2.86 12.27
CA GLN A 148 0.46 3.95 12.73
C GLN A 148 -0.90 3.39 13.16
N CYS A 149 -1.38 3.77 14.34
CA CYS A 149 -2.72 3.41 14.81
C CYS A 149 -3.77 4.24 14.06
N THR A 150 -4.01 3.90 12.79
CA THR A 150 -4.95 4.57 11.89
C THR A 150 -5.68 3.52 11.07
N ALA A 151 -6.98 3.70 10.89
CA ALA A 151 -7.79 2.78 10.08
C ALA A 151 -7.67 3.12 8.59
N ALA A 152 -7.61 2.09 7.74
CA ALA A 152 -7.82 2.22 6.30
C ALA A 152 -9.33 2.36 6.03
N LEU A 153 -9.77 3.56 5.63
CA LEU A 153 -11.18 3.95 5.51
C LEU A 153 -11.52 4.57 4.16
#